data_AF-A0A8I0E225-F1
#
_entry.id   AF-A0A8I0E225-F1
#
_cell.length_a   1.000
_cell.length_b   1.000
_cell.length_c   1.000
_cell.angle_alpha   90.00
_cell.angle_beta   90.00
_cell.angle_gamma   90.00
#
_symmetry.space_group_name_H-M   'P 1'
#
loop_
_entity.id
_entity.type
_entity.pdbx_description
1 polymer ?
#
loop_
_entity_poly.entity_id
_entity_poly.type
_entity_poly.pdbx_seq_one_letter_code
_entity_poly.pdbx_strand_id
1 'polypeptide(L)'
;MDVSLVDRQALVLAAEETLADRLAQAVLPRPKPSVWMILLPPLFVFFALDMQRHKKEAKIFADGFLFTKRLALKLAGEAAAQGGAAPAVVFPDPPSEIGTPAAWERIRAAQAKEVALLQEHYGRLLAAQGATYAGLVQGAYGTPGEYLAFCNALRQAEAAVNACMLEEIHTTAAAKEATAAMENALEELRLEQMRRIFGMR
;
A
#
# COMPACT_ATOMS: atom_id res chain seq x y z
N MET A 1 -0.87 -28.81 2.11
CA MET A 1 -1.31 -28.51 3.48
C MET A 1 -1.89 -27.11 3.44
N ASP A 2 -3.15 -26.97 3.84
CA ASP A 2 -3.77 -25.64 3.98
C ASP A 2 -3.34 -25.04 5.32
N VAL A 3 -3.08 -23.75 5.34
CA VAL A 3 -2.58 -23.02 6.53
C VAL A 3 -3.72 -22.18 7.11
N SER A 4 -3.65 -21.86 8.40
CA SER A 4 -4.75 -21.17 9.07
C SER A 4 -5.00 -19.76 8.47
N LEU A 5 -6.18 -19.18 8.72
CA LEU A 5 -6.46 -17.79 8.30
C LEU A 5 -5.38 -16.81 8.81
N VAL A 6 -4.96 -16.98 10.07
CA VAL A 6 -3.92 -16.16 10.71
C VAL A 6 -2.58 -16.32 9.98
N ASP A 7 -2.21 -17.55 9.61
CA ASP A 7 -0.98 -17.81 8.85
C ASP A 7 -1.04 -17.17 7.45
N ARG A 8 -2.19 -17.23 6.76
CA ARG A 8 -2.37 -16.57 5.46
C ARG A 8 -2.26 -15.05 5.59
N GLN A 9 -2.84 -14.46 6.63
CA GLN A 9 -2.66 -13.03 6.90
C GLN A 9 -1.19 -12.68 7.14
N ALA A 10 -0.45 -13.50 7.88
CA ALA A 10 0.98 -13.30 8.10
C ALA A 10 1.79 -13.41 6.80
N LEU A 11 1.47 -14.37 5.92
CA LEU A 11 2.10 -14.50 4.60
C LEU A 11 1.86 -13.27 3.71
N VAL A 12 0.62 -12.76 3.69
CA VAL A 12 0.27 -11.56 2.91
C VAL A 12 0.97 -10.33 3.49
N LEU A 13 0.95 -10.15 4.80
CA LEU A 13 1.63 -9.02 5.45
C LEU A 13 3.14 -9.05 5.19
N ALA A 14 3.79 -10.21 5.33
CA ALA A 14 5.22 -10.36 5.08
C ALA A 14 5.59 -10.04 3.62
N ALA A 15 4.71 -10.36 2.65
CA ALA A 15 4.90 -10.02 1.25
C ALA A 15 4.80 -8.50 1.01
N GLU A 16 3.84 -7.82 1.64
CA GLU A 16 3.71 -6.35 1.57
C GLU A 16 4.88 -5.64 2.25
N GLU A 17 5.35 -6.14 3.40
CA GLU A 17 6.53 -5.61 4.10
C GLU A 17 7.80 -5.77 3.26
N THR A 18 7.98 -6.93 2.63
CA THR A 18 9.09 -7.16 1.70
C THR A 18 9.01 -6.19 0.51
N LEU A 19 7.82 -5.96 -0.05
CA LEU A 19 7.62 -5.00 -1.14
C LEU A 19 7.97 -3.57 -0.69
N ALA A 20 7.52 -3.16 0.50
CA ALA A 20 7.79 -1.86 1.09
C ALA A 20 9.30 -1.63 1.29
N ASP A 21 10.02 -2.63 1.82
CA ASP A 21 11.46 -2.56 2.02
C ASP A 21 12.22 -2.45 0.70
N ARG A 22 11.80 -3.21 -0.32
CA ARG A 22 12.40 -3.13 -1.66
C ARG A 22 12.12 -1.80 -2.34
N LEU A 23 10.91 -1.26 -2.17
CA LEU A 23 10.54 0.06 -2.67
C LEU A 23 11.39 1.14 -2.00
N ALA A 24 11.52 1.10 -0.67
CA ALA A 24 12.40 1.99 0.07
C ALA A 24 13.84 1.91 -0.47
N GLN A 25 14.39 0.71 -0.66
CA GLN A 25 15.73 0.54 -1.22
C GLN A 25 15.90 1.01 -2.66
N ALA A 26 14.87 0.92 -3.51
CA ALA A 26 14.93 1.40 -4.89
C ALA A 26 14.89 2.94 -4.96
N VAL A 27 14.23 3.56 -4.00
CA VAL A 27 13.87 4.98 -4.02
C VAL A 27 14.86 5.82 -3.18
N LEU A 28 15.37 5.31 -2.05
CA LEU A 28 16.31 6.00 -1.15
C LEU A 28 17.79 6.19 -1.59
N PRO A 29 18.37 5.51 -2.60
CA PRO A 29 19.77 5.72 -2.96
C PRO A 29 20.04 7.02 -3.74
N ARG A 30 19.00 7.82 -4.09
CA ARG A 30 19.17 9.09 -4.82
C ARG A 30 19.18 10.30 -3.86
N PRO A 31 20.20 11.19 -3.92
CA PRO A 31 20.50 12.12 -2.84
C PRO A 31 19.57 13.35 -2.84
N LYS A 32 18.91 13.59 -1.69
CA LYS A 32 18.72 14.87 -0.97
C LYS A 32 17.68 14.66 0.16
N PRO A 33 18.07 14.67 1.45
CA PRO A 33 17.17 14.41 2.59
C PRO A 33 15.89 15.27 2.60
N SER A 34 15.95 16.51 2.09
CA SER A 34 14.82 17.45 2.12
C SER A 34 13.68 17.13 1.17
N VAL A 35 13.92 16.35 0.10
CA VAL A 35 12.88 16.00 -0.89
C VAL A 35 12.03 14.83 -0.39
N TRP A 36 12.54 14.02 0.54
CA TRP A 36 11.87 12.83 1.07
C TRP A 36 10.84 13.14 2.16
N MET A 37 10.99 14.24 2.90
CA MET A 37 9.94 14.79 3.77
C MET A 37 8.71 15.28 2.98
N ILE A 38 8.85 15.49 1.67
CA ILE A 38 7.81 16.01 0.76
C ILE A 38 7.03 14.86 0.10
N LEU A 39 7.63 13.68 -0.01
CA LEU A 39 7.10 12.51 -0.70
C LEU A 39 6.21 11.62 0.18
N LEU A 40 6.14 11.95 1.47
CA LEU A 40 5.31 11.28 2.45
C LEU A 40 3.91 11.90 2.38
N PRO A 41 2.86 11.16 1.98
CA PRO A 41 1.50 11.61 2.24
C PRO A 41 1.34 11.92 3.73
N PRO A 42 0.31 12.69 4.11
CA PRO A 42 0.09 13.24 5.43
C PRO A 42 -0.38 12.16 6.42
N LEU A 43 -0.32 10.88 6.02
CA LEU A 43 -0.25 9.73 6.91
C LEU A 43 0.88 9.88 7.96
N PHE A 44 1.88 10.72 7.67
CA PHE A 44 2.89 11.09 8.64
C PHE A 44 2.40 11.85 9.85
N VAL A 45 1.24 12.50 9.82
CA VAL A 45 0.84 13.27 10.98
C VAL A 45 0.02 12.47 11.99
N PHE A 46 -0.47 11.29 11.59
CA PHE A 46 -0.99 10.31 12.54
C PHE A 46 0.10 9.61 13.35
N PHE A 47 1.30 9.49 12.78
CA PHE A 47 2.42 8.79 13.40
C PHE A 47 3.49 9.72 13.99
N ALA A 48 3.45 11.02 13.69
CA ALA A 48 4.44 12.00 14.17
C ALA A 48 4.39 12.28 15.68
N LEU A 49 3.32 11.90 16.39
CA LEU A 49 3.21 12.16 17.84
C LEU A 49 4.01 11.19 18.73
N ASP A 50 4.52 10.07 18.21
CA ASP A 50 5.32 9.10 19.01
C ASP A 50 6.72 8.81 18.39
N MET A 51 7.09 9.53 17.31
CA MET A 51 8.28 9.24 16.50
C MET A 51 9.54 10.03 16.93
N GLN A 52 9.59 10.57 18.14
CA GLN A 52 10.62 11.52 18.54
C GLN A 52 11.97 10.93 18.96
N ARG A 53 12.23 9.61 18.83
CA ARG A 53 13.51 9.07 19.35
C ARG A 53 14.48 8.43 18.35
N HIS A 54 14.23 7.34 17.62
CA HIS A 54 15.34 6.69 16.89
C HIS A 54 14.94 5.79 15.70
N LYS A 55 14.38 6.32 14.58
CA LYS A 55 14.09 5.48 13.40
C LYS A 55 14.61 6.07 12.09
N LYS A 56 15.26 5.20 11.29
CA LYS A 56 15.82 5.46 9.96
C LYS A 56 14.70 5.86 8.97
N GLU A 57 14.96 6.80 8.08
CA GLU A 57 14.03 7.35 7.07
C GLU A 57 13.31 6.25 6.26
N ALA A 58 13.98 5.13 5.97
CA ALA A 58 13.39 3.98 5.29
C ALA A 58 12.19 3.36 6.01
N LYS A 59 12.24 3.32 7.35
CA LYS A 59 11.16 2.73 8.17
C LYS A 59 9.92 3.63 8.17
N ILE A 60 10.16 4.93 8.24
CA ILE A 60 9.14 5.97 8.13
C ILE A 60 8.40 5.83 6.80
N PHE A 61 9.14 5.76 5.70
CA PHE A 61 8.56 5.55 4.37
C PHE A 61 7.75 4.25 4.29
N ALA A 62 8.32 3.13 4.74
CA ALA A 62 7.67 1.83 4.70
C ALA A 62 6.36 1.81 5.51
N ASP A 63 6.33 2.43 6.69
CA ASP A 63 5.12 2.51 7.53
C ASP A 63 4.01 3.33 6.85
N GLY A 64 4.35 4.41 6.14
CA GLY A 64 3.39 5.20 5.37
C GLY A 64 2.80 4.42 4.19
N PHE A 65 3.65 3.76 3.41
CA PHE A 65 3.23 2.88 2.31
C PHE A 65 2.35 1.71 2.78
N LEU A 66 2.68 1.12 3.94
CA LEU A 66 1.95 -0.02 4.49
C LEU A 66 0.63 0.34 5.18
N PHE A 67 0.31 1.63 5.37
CA PHE A 67 -0.87 2.01 6.13
C PHE A 67 -2.18 1.47 5.52
N THR A 68 -2.45 1.76 4.25
CA THR A 68 -3.67 1.32 3.56
C THR A 68 -3.69 -0.19 3.39
N LYS A 69 -2.52 -0.80 3.16
CA LYS A 69 -2.28 -2.24 3.07
C LYS A 69 -2.66 -2.97 4.36
N ARG A 70 -2.12 -2.53 5.50
CA ARG A 70 -2.42 -3.09 6.82
C ARG A 70 -3.89 -2.91 7.19
N LEU A 71 -4.46 -1.74 6.90
CA LEU A 71 -5.88 -1.45 7.14
C LEU A 71 -6.77 -2.40 6.32
N ALA A 72 -6.53 -2.50 5.01
CA ALA A 72 -7.28 -3.38 4.13
C ALA A 72 -7.15 -4.86 4.52
N LEU A 73 -5.94 -5.32 4.87
CA LEU A 73 -5.71 -6.72 5.27
C LEU A 73 -6.40 -7.06 6.60
N LYS A 74 -6.38 -6.12 7.57
CA LYS A 74 -7.13 -6.26 8.82
C LYS A 74 -8.62 -6.42 8.53
N LEU A 75 -9.19 -5.52 7.72
CA LEU A 75 -10.61 -5.52 7.39
C LEU A 75 -11.03 -6.77 6.59
N ALA A 76 -10.19 -7.24 5.66
CA ALA A 76 -10.41 -8.49 4.94
C ALA A 76 -10.35 -9.73 5.86
N GLY A 77 -9.47 -9.72 6.86
CA GLY A 77 -9.39 -10.78 7.87
C GLY A 77 -10.61 -10.82 8.79
N GLU A 78 -11.07 -9.65 9.24
CA GLU A 78 -12.30 -9.52 10.03
C GLU A 78 -13.52 -10.03 9.25
N ALA A 79 -13.62 -9.64 7.97
CA ALA A 79 -14.65 -10.15 7.05
C ALA A 79 -14.61 -11.68 6.91
N ALA A 80 -13.43 -12.24 6.69
CA ALA A 80 -13.23 -13.69 6.57
C ALA A 80 -13.59 -14.45 7.86
N ALA A 81 -13.26 -13.89 9.03
CA ALA A 81 -13.58 -14.48 10.33
C ALA A 81 -15.07 -14.41 10.67
N GLN A 82 -15.75 -13.35 10.25
CA GLN A 82 -17.17 -13.11 10.54
C GLN A 82 -18.12 -13.67 9.45
N GLY A 83 -17.58 -14.27 8.38
CA GLY A 83 -18.35 -14.88 7.31
C GLY A 83 -19.06 -13.89 6.39
N GLY A 84 -18.55 -12.67 6.24
CA GLY A 84 -19.25 -11.64 5.47
C GLY A 84 -18.60 -10.26 5.47
N ALA A 85 -19.43 -9.22 5.30
CA ALA A 85 -19.00 -7.87 4.97
C ALA A 85 -17.97 -7.29 5.95
N ALA A 86 -16.91 -6.68 5.39
CA ALA A 86 -15.94 -5.93 6.17
C ALA A 86 -16.61 -4.69 6.81
N PRO A 87 -16.17 -4.29 8.02
CA PRO A 87 -16.66 -3.05 8.62
C PRO A 87 -16.26 -1.84 7.77
N ALA A 88 -16.97 -0.72 7.97
CA ALA A 88 -16.70 0.52 7.27
C ALA A 88 -15.25 0.98 7.50
N VAL A 89 -14.61 1.49 6.45
CA VAL A 89 -13.27 2.04 6.53
C VAL A 89 -13.32 3.35 7.33
N VAL A 90 -12.58 3.40 8.43
CA VAL A 90 -12.43 4.62 9.24
C VAL A 90 -10.98 5.08 9.11
N PHE A 91 -10.80 6.25 8.49
CA PHE A 91 -9.52 6.93 8.48
C PHE A 91 -9.42 7.83 9.71
N PRO A 92 -8.23 7.96 10.30
CA PRO A 92 -8.04 8.87 11.42
C PRO A 92 -8.13 10.34 10.96
N ASP A 93 -8.33 11.28 11.90
CA ASP A 93 -8.53 12.72 11.63
C ASP A 93 -7.25 13.51 11.34
N PRO A 94 -7.15 14.18 10.18
CA PRO A 94 -5.91 14.81 9.77
C PRO A 94 -5.46 15.89 10.75
N PRO A 95 -4.17 16.21 10.79
CA PRO A 95 -3.69 17.38 11.51
C PRO A 95 -4.37 18.65 11.07
N SER A 96 -4.61 19.52 12.05
CA SER A 96 -5.21 20.82 11.82
C SER A 96 -4.33 21.79 11.03
N GLU A 97 -3.01 21.55 11.00
CA GLU A 97 -2.01 22.44 10.43
C GLU A 97 -1.73 22.21 8.94
N ILE A 98 -2.22 21.11 8.35
CA ILE A 98 -1.88 20.71 6.97
C ILE A 98 -3.14 20.53 6.16
N GLY A 99 -3.20 21.17 4.99
CA GLY A 99 -4.30 21.02 4.04
C GLY A 99 -5.61 21.64 4.53
N THR A 100 -6.64 21.59 3.69
CA THR A 100 -8.00 22.05 4.03
C THR A 100 -8.91 20.85 4.30
N PRO A 101 -10.01 21.01 5.06
CA PRO A 101 -10.99 19.93 5.23
C PRO A 101 -11.46 19.33 3.90
N ALA A 102 -11.71 20.18 2.90
CA ALA A 102 -12.11 19.75 1.56
C ALA A 102 -11.02 18.94 0.83
N ALA A 103 -9.74 19.34 0.94
CA ALA A 103 -8.63 18.56 0.41
C ALA A 103 -8.57 17.17 1.05
N TRP A 104 -8.74 17.09 2.36
CA TRP A 104 -8.74 15.84 3.10
C TRP A 104 -9.93 14.94 2.81
N GLU A 105 -11.10 15.50 2.52
CA GLU A 105 -12.24 14.72 2.01
C GLU A 105 -11.93 14.09 0.66
N ARG A 106 -11.30 14.83 -0.28
CA ARG A 106 -10.87 14.28 -1.57
C ARG A 106 -9.83 13.17 -1.41
N ILE A 107 -8.82 13.39 -0.55
CA ILE A 107 -7.77 12.40 -0.25
C ILE A 107 -8.39 11.14 0.36
N ARG A 108 -9.27 11.27 1.37
CA ARG A 108 -9.96 10.12 1.98
C ARG A 108 -10.83 9.37 0.99
N ALA A 109 -11.52 10.07 0.09
CA ALA A 109 -12.32 9.43 -0.94
C ALA A 109 -11.46 8.61 -1.92
N ALA A 110 -10.26 9.10 -2.26
CA ALA A 110 -9.29 8.35 -3.06
C ALA A 110 -8.73 7.15 -2.29
N GLN A 111 -8.33 7.33 -1.02
CA GLN A 111 -7.83 6.25 -0.16
C GLN A 111 -8.88 5.17 0.08
N ALA A 112 -10.16 5.53 0.21
CA ALA A 112 -11.24 4.56 0.35
C ALA A 112 -11.35 3.63 -0.86
N LYS A 113 -11.15 4.15 -2.08
CA LYS A 113 -11.13 3.34 -3.31
C LYS A 113 -9.92 2.40 -3.36
N GLU A 114 -8.75 2.90 -2.97
CA GLU A 114 -7.54 2.08 -2.85
C GLU A 114 -7.73 0.94 -1.83
N VAL A 115 -8.23 1.26 -0.63
CA VAL A 115 -8.51 0.27 0.42
C VAL A 115 -9.55 -0.75 -0.04
N ALA A 116 -10.59 -0.35 -0.78
CA ALA A 116 -11.58 -1.28 -1.31
C ALA A 116 -10.96 -2.30 -2.29
N LEU A 117 -10.09 -1.87 -3.21
CA LEU A 117 -9.37 -2.77 -4.12
C LEU A 117 -8.45 -3.73 -3.35
N LEU A 118 -7.75 -3.21 -2.34
CA LEU A 118 -6.88 -4.02 -1.49
C LEU A 118 -7.67 -5.04 -0.66
N GLN A 119 -8.81 -4.65 -0.11
CA GLN A 119 -9.70 -5.54 0.63
C GLN A 119 -10.21 -6.68 -0.26
N GLU A 120 -10.63 -6.37 -1.49
CA GLU A 120 -11.06 -7.39 -2.45
C GLU A 120 -9.91 -8.36 -2.76
N HIS A 121 -8.72 -7.83 -3.05
CA HIS A 121 -7.52 -8.62 -3.28
C HIS A 121 -7.19 -9.54 -2.10
N TYR A 122 -7.10 -8.99 -0.88
CA TYR A 122 -6.80 -9.76 0.31
C TYR A 122 -7.90 -10.75 0.65
N GLY A 123 -9.17 -10.41 0.44
CA GLY A 123 -10.28 -11.35 0.59
C GLY A 123 -10.10 -12.57 -0.32
N ARG A 124 -9.70 -12.37 -1.58
CA ARG A 124 -9.38 -13.49 -2.50
C ARG A 124 -8.19 -14.31 -2.00
N LEU A 125 -7.10 -13.65 -1.55
CA LEU A 125 -5.92 -14.36 -1.02
C LEU A 125 -6.25 -15.17 0.25
N LEU A 126 -7.05 -14.61 1.14
CA LEU A 126 -7.47 -15.26 2.39
C LEU A 126 -8.55 -16.34 2.18
N ALA A 127 -9.18 -16.38 1.00
CA ALA A 127 -10.07 -17.47 0.60
C ALA A 127 -9.31 -18.58 -0.17
N ALA A 128 -8.18 -18.25 -0.79
CA ALA A 128 -7.36 -19.20 -1.55
C ALA A 128 -6.62 -20.20 -0.64
N GLN A 129 -6.35 -21.38 -1.19
CA GLN A 129 -5.50 -22.39 -0.54
C GLN A 129 -4.05 -22.20 -0.98
N GLY A 130 -3.11 -22.25 -0.04
CA GLY A 130 -1.69 -22.16 -0.34
C GLY A 130 -0.82 -21.92 0.89
N ALA A 131 0.32 -22.60 0.97
CA ALA A 131 1.27 -22.47 2.08
C ALA A 131 2.33 -21.36 1.86
N THR A 132 2.26 -20.65 0.73
CA THR A 132 3.18 -19.56 0.38
C THR A 132 2.39 -18.41 -0.24
N TYR A 133 2.90 -17.18 -0.16
CA TYR A 133 2.27 -16.03 -0.82
C TYR A 133 2.05 -16.27 -2.33
N ALA A 134 3.04 -16.86 -3.01
CA ALA A 134 2.91 -17.20 -4.43
C ALA A 134 1.76 -18.19 -4.67
N GLY A 135 1.62 -19.21 -3.82
CA GLY A 135 0.50 -20.16 -3.89
C GLY A 135 -0.86 -19.49 -3.66
N LEU A 136 -0.95 -18.54 -2.71
CA LEU A 136 -2.17 -17.76 -2.47
C LEU A 136 -2.55 -16.92 -3.70
N VAL A 137 -1.59 -16.24 -4.30
CA VAL A 137 -1.83 -15.41 -5.52
C VAL A 137 -2.25 -16.29 -6.69
N GLN A 138 -1.55 -17.40 -6.93
CA GLN A 138 -1.91 -18.35 -7.98
C GLN A 138 -3.31 -18.93 -7.77
N GLY A 139 -3.65 -19.31 -6.53
CA GLY A 139 -4.97 -19.83 -6.18
C GLY A 139 -6.10 -18.80 -6.31
N ALA A 140 -5.80 -17.52 -6.08
CA ALA A 140 -6.77 -16.43 -6.13
C ALA A 140 -7.04 -15.90 -7.54
N TYR A 141 -6.05 -15.92 -8.44
CA TYR A 141 -6.13 -15.29 -9.76
C TYR A 141 -5.98 -16.26 -10.92
N GLY A 142 -5.43 -17.47 -10.72
CA GLY A 142 -5.26 -18.50 -11.75
C GLY A 142 -4.23 -18.17 -12.86
N THR A 143 -4.21 -16.94 -13.38
CA THR A 143 -3.37 -16.50 -14.49
C THR A 143 -2.60 -15.21 -14.15
N PRO A 144 -1.45 -14.98 -14.80
CA PRO A 144 -0.71 -13.72 -14.67
C PRO A 144 -1.52 -12.51 -15.12
N GLY A 145 -2.38 -12.68 -16.14
CA GLY A 145 -3.19 -11.59 -16.71
C GLY A 145 -4.24 -11.06 -15.73
N GLU A 146 -4.90 -11.95 -14.99
CA GLU A 146 -5.87 -11.55 -13.96
C GLU A 146 -5.18 -10.85 -12.78
N TYR A 147 -4.02 -11.34 -12.36
CA TYR A 147 -3.24 -10.66 -11.33
C TYR A 147 -2.72 -9.29 -11.79
N LEU A 148 -2.26 -9.19 -13.06
CA LEU A 148 -1.83 -7.93 -13.65
C LEU A 148 -2.97 -6.91 -13.74
N ALA A 149 -4.19 -7.36 -14.06
CA ALA A 149 -5.37 -6.50 -14.08
C ALA A 149 -5.62 -5.87 -12.70
N PHE A 150 -5.49 -6.67 -11.63
CA PHE A 150 -5.51 -6.14 -10.26
C PHE A 150 -4.37 -5.14 -10.00
N CYS A 151 -3.11 -5.48 -10.33
CA CYS A 151 -1.98 -4.59 -10.12
C CYS A 151 -2.17 -3.24 -10.85
N ASN A 152 -2.73 -3.25 -12.06
CA ASN A 152 -3.03 -2.05 -12.83
C ASN A 152 -4.15 -1.22 -12.21
N ALA A 153 -5.20 -1.84 -11.69
CA ALA A 153 -6.27 -1.15 -10.98
C ALA A 153 -5.74 -0.51 -9.69
N LEU A 154 -4.93 -1.24 -8.93
CA LEU A 154 -4.30 -0.72 -7.71
C LEU A 154 -3.36 0.46 -8.01
N ARG A 155 -2.52 0.35 -9.05
CA ARG A 155 -1.65 1.46 -9.48
C ARG A 155 -2.44 2.73 -9.79
N GLN A 156 -3.58 2.61 -10.47
CA GLN A 156 -4.43 3.77 -10.77
C GLN A 156 -5.03 4.39 -9.52
N ALA A 157 -5.46 3.57 -8.55
CA ALA A 157 -5.99 4.06 -7.29
C ALA A 157 -4.92 4.76 -6.43
N GLU A 158 -3.73 4.17 -6.32
CA GLU A 158 -2.59 4.78 -5.61
C GLU A 158 -2.16 6.10 -6.29
N ALA A 159 -2.08 6.14 -7.62
CA ALA A 159 -1.78 7.36 -8.36
C ALA A 159 -2.84 8.46 -8.15
N ALA A 160 -4.12 8.09 -7.99
CA ALA A 160 -5.18 9.05 -7.69
C ALA A 160 -5.02 9.67 -6.28
N VAL A 161 -4.62 8.86 -5.29
CA VAL A 161 -4.27 9.37 -3.95
C VAL A 161 -3.10 10.33 -4.04
N ASN A 162 -2.02 9.94 -4.73
CA ASN A 162 -0.84 10.76 -4.94
C ASN A 162 -1.16 12.07 -5.68
N ALA A 163 -2.03 12.04 -6.68
CA ALA A 163 -2.44 13.25 -7.40
C ALA A 163 -3.16 14.24 -6.48
N CYS A 164 -4.14 13.78 -5.68
CA CYS A 164 -4.80 14.63 -4.68
C CYS A 164 -3.79 15.24 -3.70
N MET A 165 -2.78 14.46 -3.31
CA MET A 165 -1.71 14.90 -2.42
C MET A 165 -0.81 15.98 -3.02
N LEU A 166 -0.40 15.81 -4.28
CA LEU A 166 0.46 16.73 -5.00
C LEU A 166 -0.27 18.04 -5.39
N GLU A 167 -1.60 18.02 -5.50
CA GLU A 167 -2.41 19.21 -5.77
C GLU A 167 -2.56 20.10 -4.53
N GLU A 168 -2.76 19.51 -3.36
CA GLU A 168 -3.26 20.24 -2.19
C GLU A 168 -2.20 20.43 -1.08
N ILE A 169 -1.20 19.55 -1.01
CA ILE A 169 -0.27 19.49 0.14
C ILE A 169 1.19 19.54 -0.31
N HIS A 170 1.59 18.76 -1.32
CA HIS A 170 2.99 18.66 -1.77
C HIS A 170 3.18 19.18 -3.20
N THR A 171 2.92 20.47 -3.41
CA THR A 171 2.84 21.07 -4.75
C THR A 171 4.18 21.32 -5.45
N THR A 172 5.30 21.11 -4.76
CA THR A 172 6.64 21.41 -5.28
C THR A 172 7.05 20.50 -6.44
N ALA A 173 7.90 20.98 -7.35
CA ALA A 173 8.41 20.16 -8.46
C ALA A 173 9.18 18.92 -7.95
N ALA A 174 9.95 19.08 -6.87
CA ALA A 174 10.68 18.00 -6.23
C ALA A 174 9.74 16.91 -5.67
N ALA A 175 8.58 17.29 -5.13
CA ALA A 175 7.54 16.34 -4.72
C ALA A 175 7.09 15.46 -5.90
N LYS A 176 6.75 16.12 -7.01
CA LYS A 176 6.21 15.47 -8.20
C LYS A 176 7.22 14.51 -8.82
N GLU A 177 8.47 14.94 -8.96
CA GLU A 177 9.55 14.10 -9.47
C GLU A 177 9.77 12.87 -8.61
N ALA A 178 9.75 13.05 -7.30
CA ALA A 178 10.02 11.97 -6.37
C ALA A 178 8.82 11.00 -6.25
N THR A 179 7.58 11.49 -6.29
CA THR A 179 6.37 10.66 -6.44
C THR A 179 6.40 9.84 -7.73
N ALA A 180 6.76 10.45 -8.86
CA ALA A 180 6.87 9.72 -10.13
C ALA A 180 7.95 8.62 -10.06
N ALA A 181 9.10 8.91 -9.44
CA ALA A 181 10.15 7.90 -9.25
C ALA A 181 9.66 6.72 -8.39
N MET A 182 8.91 7.01 -7.32
CA MET A 182 8.31 5.99 -6.45
C MET A 182 7.29 5.13 -7.21
N GLU A 183 6.37 5.75 -7.96
CA GLU A 183 5.34 5.03 -8.73
C GLU A 183 5.96 4.09 -9.77
N ASN A 184 6.97 4.57 -10.51
CA ASN A 184 7.70 3.75 -11.48
C ASN A 184 8.43 2.57 -10.82
N ALA A 185 9.13 2.81 -9.71
CA ALA A 185 9.82 1.76 -8.98
C ALA A 185 8.84 0.69 -8.44
N LEU A 186 7.68 1.11 -7.95
CA LEU A 186 6.64 0.21 -7.46
C LEU A 186 6.04 -0.66 -8.59
N GLU A 187 5.84 -0.08 -9.77
CA GLU A 187 5.38 -0.82 -10.95
C GLU A 187 6.40 -1.91 -11.35
N GLU A 188 7.68 -1.56 -11.45
CA GLU A 188 8.74 -2.52 -11.77
C GLU A 188 8.80 -3.68 -10.77
N LEU A 189 8.73 -3.36 -9.47
CA LEU A 189 8.74 -4.37 -8.40
C LEU A 189 7.55 -5.31 -8.46
N ARG A 190 6.35 -4.81 -8.80
CA ARG A 190 5.14 -5.63 -8.97
C ARG A 190 5.20 -6.51 -10.20
N LEU A 191 5.72 -5.99 -11.32
CA LEU A 191 5.95 -6.79 -12.53
C LEU A 191 6.94 -7.92 -12.27
N GLU A 192 8.03 -7.64 -11.56
CA GLU A 192 8.98 -8.65 -11.16
C GLU A 192 8.37 -9.68 -10.20
N GLN A 193 7.59 -9.23 -9.21
CA GLN A 193 6.88 -10.12 -8.30
C GLN A 193 5.94 -11.05 -9.07
N MET A 194 5.14 -10.52 -10.01
CA MET A 194 4.29 -11.31 -10.90
C MET A 194 5.12 -12.35 -11.67
N ARG A 195 6.22 -11.93 -12.32
CA ARG A 195 7.08 -12.85 -13.07
C ARG A 195 7.59 -14.00 -12.20
N ARG A 196 8.02 -13.69 -10.98
CA ARG A 196 8.48 -14.70 -10.00
C ARG A 196 7.35 -15.64 -9.58
N ILE A 197 6.17 -15.11 -9.27
CA ILE A 197 5.01 -15.90 -8.83
C ILE A 197 4.56 -16.88 -9.92
N PHE A 198 4.51 -16.43 -11.17
CA PHE A 198 4.01 -17.25 -12.29
C PHE A 198 5.11 -17.92 -13.13
N GLY A 199 6.37 -17.87 -12.70
CA GLY A 199 7.48 -18.52 -13.39
C GLY A 199 7.77 -17.96 -14.79
N MET A 200 7.47 -16.69 -15.03
CA MET A 200 7.75 -16.01 -16.29
C MET A 200 9.20 -15.52 -16.32
N ARG A 201 9.88 -15.73 -17.45
CA ARG A 201 11.24 -15.20 -17.70
C ARG A 201 11.20 -13.74 -18.12
#